data_AF-A0A286GJU3-F1
#
_entry.id   AF-A0A286GJU3-F1
#
_cell.length_a   1.000
_cell.length_b   1.000
_cell.length_c   1.000
_cell.angle_alpha   90.00
_cell.angle_beta   90.00
_cell.angle_gamma   90.00
#
_symmetry.space_group_name_H-M   'P 1'
#
loop_
_entity.id
_entity.type
_entity.pdbx_description
1 polymer ?
#
loop_
_entity_poly.entity_id
_entity_poly.type
_entity_poly.pdbx_seq_one_letter_code
_entity_poly.pdbx_strand_id
1 'polypeptide(L)'
;MSRYKAAREGLETFWRKVAEASRFTPFKRGPFGWLTGSWSLDGNPWFIWADLMQRLYSPYEFNPSNHNPLREIVDACVDFERVRRCDRVQVFVTATNVSTGHPRVFRHDELTTDHVLASACLPHLYQAVEIDGEAYWDGGYMGNPALWPFIYRGGSRDIILVQINPLRRQAVPRTAREIINRMNEITFNASLYREMRAIAFVGRLLDQGKLDPQDYKRMLVHRISGEPEMDALSASSKLNAEWDFLCWLRDLGREKARGWLDAHAHAVGRESTVDIGTTFLGAADSDAVPPWLRDETAGTRETTAP
;
A
#
# COMPACT_ATOMS: atom_id res chain seq x y z
N MET A 1 -30.85 5.68 2.62
CA MET A 1 -29.54 6.09 3.16
C MET A 1 -28.56 6.21 2.01
N SER A 2 -27.76 7.29 1.88
CA SER A 2 -26.79 7.40 0.77
C SER A 2 -25.76 6.26 0.84
N ARG A 3 -25.44 5.62 -0.29
CA ARG A 3 -24.47 4.50 -0.37
C ARG A 3 -23.13 4.80 0.32
N TYR A 4 -22.69 6.06 0.25
CA TYR A 4 -21.44 6.49 0.88
C TYR A 4 -21.53 6.55 2.41
N LYS A 5 -22.72 6.83 2.95
CA LYS A 5 -22.96 6.81 4.40
C LYS A 5 -22.87 5.39 4.94
N ALA A 6 -23.53 4.44 4.27
CA ALA A 6 -23.48 3.03 4.64
C ALA A 6 -22.03 2.47 4.56
N ALA A 7 -21.26 2.84 3.54
CA ALA A 7 -19.84 2.46 3.44
C ALA A 7 -19.00 3.00 4.62
N ARG A 8 -19.23 4.25 5.03
CA ARG A 8 -18.54 4.85 6.19
C ARG A 8 -18.92 4.17 7.50
N GLU A 9 -20.18 3.82 7.69
CA GLU A 9 -20.67 3.09 8.87
C GLU A 9 -20.12 1.66 8.91
N GLY A 10 -20.00 0.98 7.77
CA GLY A 10 -19.36 -0.33 7.67
C GLY A 10 -17.89 -0.29 8.09
N LEU A 11 -17.12 0.69 7.59
CA LEU A 11 -15.73 0.89 7.99
C LEU A 11 -15.60 1.18 9.49
N GLU A 12 -16.48 2.03 10.02
CA GLU A 12 -16.47 2.35 11.46
C GLU A 12 -16.79 1.13 12.32
N THR A 13 -17.74 0.29 11.89
CA THR A 13 -18.07 -0.97 12.56
C THR A 13 -16.88 -1.94 12.55
N PHE A 14 -16.19 -2.06 11.42
CA PHE A 14 -14.97 -2.86 11.31
C PHE A 14 -13.89 -2.37 12.27
N TRP A 15 -13.59 -1.06 12.28
CA TRP A 15 -12.58 -0.49 13.19
C TRP A 15 -12.95 -0.63 14.68
N ARG A 16 -14.24 -0.52 15.03
CA ARG A 16 -14.69 -0.77 16.41
C ARG A 16 -14.44 -2.22 16.82
N LYS A 17 -14.77 -3.19 15.96
CA LYS A 17 -14.51 -4.61 16.23
C LYS A 17 -13.01 -4.90 16.39
N VAL A 18 -12.16 -4.29 15.55
CA VAL A 18 -10.70 -4.38 15.69
C VAL A 18 -10.25 -3.81 17.04
N ALA A 19 -10.72 -2.62 17.41
CA ALA A 19 -10.39 -2.00 18.69
C ALA A 19 -10.88 -2.84 19.88
N GLU A 20 -12.07 -3.44 19.78
CA GLU A 20 -12.66 -4.31 20.79
C GLU A 20 -11.86 -5.60 20.98
N ALA A 21 -11.48 -6.26 19.88
CA ALA A 21 -10.59 -7.41 19.90
C ALA A 21 -9.23 -7.05 20.52
N SER A 22 -8.74 -5.83 20.30
CA SER A 22 -7.50 -5.36 20.91
C SER A 22 -7.64 -4.87 22.37
N ARG A 23 -8.84 -4.83 22.96
CA ARG A 23 -9.01 -4.37 24.36
C ARG A 23 -8.34 -5.29 25.37
N PHE A 24 -8.26 -6.58 25.04
CA PHE A 24 -7.74 -7.62 25.92
C PHE A 24 -6.25 -7.90 25.72
N THR A 25 -5.60 -7.29 24.71
CA THR A 25 -4.15 -7.37 24.58
C THR A 25 -3.44 -6.37 25.50
N PRO A 26 -2.26 -6.73 26.03
CA PRO A 26 -1.39 -5.81 26.78
C PRO A 26 -0.71 -4.73 25.92
N PHE A 27 -0.92 -4.72 24.58
CA PHE A 27 -0.35 -3.74 23.64
C PHE A 27 -1.04 -2.36 23.69
N LYS A 28 -0.98 -1.72 24.86
CA LYS A 28 -1.50 -0.37 25.10
C LYS A 28 -0.38 0.59 25.42
N ARG A 29 -0.64 1.90 25.26
CA ARG A 29 0.31 2.93 25.65
C ARG A 29 0.58 2.89 27.16
N GLY A 30 1.85 3.03 27.55
CA GLY A 30 2.23 3.19 28.95
C GLY A 30 1.83 4.57 29.52
N PRO A 31 1.89 4.77 30.85
CA PRO A 31 1.53 6.05 31.49
C PRO A 31 2.29 7.26 30.93
N PHE A 32 3.56 7.08 30.57
CA PHE A 32 4.38 8.11 29.93
C PHE A 32 3.92 8.46 28.51
N GLY A 33 3.38 7.49 27.76
CA GLY A 33 2.80 7.73 26.43
C GLY A 33 1.52 8.55 26.50
N TRP A 34 0.69 8.32 27.53
CA TRP A 34 -0.48 9.15 27.81
C TRP A 34 -0.12 10.61 28.14
N LEU A 35 0.92 10.82 28.96
CA LEU A 35 1.39 12.15 29.35
C LEU A 35 2.01 12.95 28.19
N THR A 36 2.70 12.27 27.28
CA THR A 36 3.39 12.90 26.14
C THR A 36 2.54 12.98 24.87
N GLY A 37 1.34 12.37 24.86
CA GLY A 37 0.51 12.23 23.67
C GLY A 37 1.08 11.27 22.61
N SER A 38 2.15 10.52 22.94
CA SER A 38 2.81 9.60 22.01
C SER A 38 1.96 8.36 21.74
N TRP A 39 1.84 7.98 20.46
CA TRP A 39 1.19 6.73 20.04
C TRP A 39 2.11 5.51 20.05
N SER A 40 3.37 5.69 20.51
CA SER A 40 4.37 4.62 20.60
C SER A 40 4.06 3.60 21.71
N LEU A 41 4.41 2.34 21.45
CA LEU A 41 4.39 1.25 22.43
C LEU A 41 5.77 0.95 23.03
N ASP A 42 6.80 1.74 22.70
CA ASP A 42 8.20 1.44 23.02
C ASP A 42 8.50 1.46 24.53
N GLY A 43 7.67 2.12 25.33
CA GLY A 43 7.77 2.14 26.79
C GLY A 43 7.04 0.99 27.48
N ASN A 44 6.38 0.08 26.76
CA ASN A 44 5.60 -1.01 27.33
C ASN A 44 6.45 -2.31 27.43
N PRO A 45 6.77 -2.81 28.64
CA PRO A 45 7.60 -4.02 28.81
C PRO A 45 7.00 -5.27 28.16
N TRP A 46 5.67 -5.42 28.15
CA TRP A 46 5.01 -6.55 27.49
C TRP A 46 5.15 -6.48 25.97
N PHE A 47 5.11 -5.28 25.41
CA PHE A 47 5.36 -5.08 23.98
C PHE A 47 6.79 -5.46 23.60
N ILE A 48 7.79 -5.04 24.40
CA ILE A 48 9.21 -5.38 24.16
C ILE A 48 9.41 -6.90 24.25
N TRP A 49 8.84 -7.54 25.28
CA TRP A 49 8.93 -8.99 25.43
C TRP A 49 8.29 -9.73 24.24
N ALA A 50 7.10 -9.29 23.79
CA ALA A 50 6.44 -9.88 22.63
C ALA A 50 7.22 -9.67 21.33
N ASP A 51 7.77 -8.47 21.08
CA ASP A 51 8.62 -8.19 19.91
C ASP A 51 9.88 -9.09 19.90
N LEU A 52 10.47 -9.36 21.07
CA LEU A 52 11.58 -10.30 21.19
C LEU A 52 11.16 -11.74 20.87
N MET A 53 10.04 -12.20 21.42
CA MET A 53 9.55 -13.56 21.17
C MET A 53 9.21 -13.79 19.70
N GLN A 54 8.59 -12.82 19.02
CA GLN A 54 8.26 -12.89 17.58
C GLN A 54 9.49 -12.99 16.66
N ARG A 55 10.68 -12.63 17.15
CA ARG A 55 11.94 -12.77 16.42
C ARG A 55 12.59 -14.14 16.62
N LEU A 56 12.27 -14.81 17.72
CA LEU A 56 12.86 -16.08 18.11
C LEU A 56 11.97 -17.26 17.71
N TYR A 57 10.65 -17.05 17.71
CA TYR A 57 9.65 -18.08 17.46
C TYR A 57 8.73 -17.66 16.31
N SER A 58 8.33 -18.64 15.52
CA SER A 58 7.40 -18.47 14.41
C SER A 58 5.93 -18.48 14.86
N PRO A 59 5.00 -17.96 14.04
CA PRO A 59 3.56 -18.08 14.30
C PRO A 59 3.06 -19.53 14.41
N TYR A 60 3.78 -20.49 13.81
CA TYR A 60 3.45 -21.91 13.90
C TYR A 60 3.74 -22.51 15.29
N GLU A 61 4.70 -21.94 16.01
CA GLU A 61 5.09 -22.41 17.34
C GLU A 61 4.21 -21.83 18.45
N PHE A 62 3.92 -20.52 18.41
CA PHE A 62 3.14 -19.88 19.47
C PHE A 62 1.62 -19.97 19.27
N ASN A 63 1.15 -20.17 18.02
CA ASN A 63 -0.27 -20.26 17.68
C ASN A 63 -0.58 -21.55 16.89
N PRO A 64 -0.38 -22.74 17.46
CA PRO A 64 -0.57 -24.01 16.73
C PRO A 64 -2.01 -24.25 16.28
N SER A 65 -3.00 -23.64 16.94
CA SER A 65 -4.41 -23.71 16.54
C SER A 65 -4.79 -22.74 15.41
N ASN A 66 -3.85 -21.91 14.94
CA ASN A 66 -4.04 -20.89 13.91
C ASN A 66 -5.25 -19.99 14.17
N HIS A 67 -5.49 -19.62 15.44
CA HIS A 67 -6.58 -18.72 15.78
C HIS A 67 -6.26 -17.32 15.24
N ASN A 68 -7.17 -16.76 14.43
CA ASN A 68 -6.99 -15.45 13.81
C ASN A 68 -8.24 -14.57 14.05
N PRO A 69 -8.22 -13.68 15.06
CA PRO A 69 -9.35 -12.79 15.35
C PRO A 69 -9.76 -11.92 14.15
N LEU A 70 -8.82 -11.59 13.25
CA LEU A 70 -9.13 -10.81 12.05
C LEU A 70 -10.09 -11.56 11.11
N ARG A 71 -10.00 -12.89 11.05
CA ARG A 71 -10.92 -13.72 10.25
C ARG A 71 -12.36 -13.49 10.70
N GLU A 72 -12.62 -13.64 11.99
CA GLU A 72 -13.96 -13.49 12.57
C GLU A 72 -14.52 -12.08 12.34
N ILE A 73 -13.67 -11.06 12.43
CA ILE A 73 -14.06 -9.68 12.18
C ILE A 73 -14.41 -9.47 10.70
N VAL A 74 -13.57 -9.99 9.78
CA VAL A 74 -13.79 -9.86 8.33
C VAL A 74 -15.07 -10.60 7.92
N ASP A 75 -15.27 -11.84 8.37
CA ASP A 75 -16.47 -12.63 8.11
C ASP A 75 -17.74 -11.93 8.63
N ALA A 76 -17.65 -11.27 9.78
CA ALA A 76 -18.78 -10.52 10.35
C ALA A 76 -19.07 -9.19 9.64
N CYS A 77 -18.10 -8.61 8.94
CA CYS A 77 -18.20 -7.28 8.34
C CYS A 77 -18.40 -7.30 6.83
N VAL A 78 -17.96 -8.35 6.14
CA VAL A 78 -17.88 -8.39 4.67
C VAL A 78 -18.70 -9.56 4.13
N ASP A 79 -19.73 -9.21 3.36
CA ASP A 79 -20.47 -10.19 2.57
C ASP A 79 -19.76 -10.40 1.21
N PHE A 80 -18.88 -11.39 1.15
CA PHE A 80 -18.12 -11.70 -0.07
C PHE A 80 -18.97 -12.22 -1.22
N GLU A 81 -20.14 -12.78 -0.93
CA GLU A 81 -21.12 -13.16 -1.96
C GLU A 81 -21.49 -11.91 -2.77
N ARG A 82 -21.87 -10.83 -2.06
CA ARG A 82 -22.21 -9.55 -2.67
C ARG A 82 -21.01 -8.87 -3.35
N VAL A 83 -19.80 -9.05 -2.81
CA VAL A 83 -18.56 -8.55 -3.45
C VAL A 83 -18.36 -9.23 -4.80
N ARG A 84 -18.45 -10.56 -4.86
CA ARG A 84 -18.26 -11.33 -6.09
C ARG A 84 -19.28 -10.97 -7.17
N ARG A 85 -20.55 -10.75 -6.79
CA ARG A 85 -21.62 -10.34 -7.72
C ARG A 85 -21.60 -8.85 -8.12
N CYS A 86 -20.68 -8.04 -7.60
CA CYS A 86 -20.68 -6.59 -7.86
C CYS A 86 -19.80 -6.23 -9.07
N ASP A 87 -20.43 -5.90 -10.20
CA ASP A 87 -19.69 -5.45 -11.39
C ASP A 87 -19.47 -3.93 -11.46
N ARG A 88 -20.01 -3.18 -10.50
CA ARG A 88 -19.96 -1.70 -10.52
C ARG A 88 -18.61 -1.14 -10.06
N VAL A 89 -17.91 -1.89 -9.22
CA VAL A 89 -16.59 -1.53 -8.67
C VAL A 89 -15.71 -2.76 -8.74
N GLN A 90 -14.69 -2.69 -9.58
CA GLN A 90 -13.67 -3.74 -9.66
C GLN A 90 -12.76 -3.65 -8.44
N VAL A 91 -12.57 -4.77 -7.74
CA VAL A 91 -11.64 -4.88 -6.59
C VAL A 91 -10.52 -5.83 -6.94
N PHE A 92 -9.30 -5.44 -6.60
CA PHE A 92 -8.10 -6.26 -6.77
C PHE A 92 -7.37 -6.35 -5.43
N VAL A 93 -7.01 -7.57 -5.05
CA VAL A 93 -6.28 -7.87 -3.81
C VAL A 93 -5.01 -8.61 -4.18
N THR A 94 -3.86 -8.14 -3.70
CA THR A 94 -2.56 -8.75 -4.05
C THR A 94 -2.03 -9.53 -2.88
N ALA A 95 -1.52 -10.74 -3.11
CA ALA A 95 -0.75 -11.50 -2.15
C ALA A 95 0.54 -12.01 -2.78
N THR A 96 1.50 -12.39 -1.95
CA THR A 96 2.79 -12.94 -2.40
C THR A 96 2.78 -14.45 -2.18
N ASN A 97 2.94 -15.24 -3.24
CA ASN A 97 3.09 -16.69 -3.12
C ASN A 97 4.42 -17.01 -2.42
N VAL A 98 4.37 -17.78 -1.35
CA VAL A 98 5.52 -18.05 -0.47
C VAL A 98 6.60 -18.88 -1.17
N SER A 99 6.20 -19.85 -1.99
CA SER A 99 7.13 -20.76 -2.65
C SER A 99 7.85 -20.11 -3.82
N THR A 100 7.13 -19.34 -4.64
CA THR A 100 7.67 -18.76 -5.87
C THR A 100 8.17 -17.32 -5.69
N GLY A 101 7.72 -16.62 -4.65
CA GLY A 101 7.98 -15.20 -4.46
C GLY A 101 7.29 -14.32 -5.51
N HIS A 102 6.33 -14.83 -6.27
CA HIS A 102 5.59 -14.07 -7.27
C HIS A 102 4.30 -13.45 -6.70
N PRO A 103 3.90 -12.25 -7.18
CA PRO A 103 2.62 -11.67 -6.80
C PRO A 103 1.46 -12.40 -7.50
N ARG A 104 0.40 -12.73 -6.76
CA ARG A 104 -0.90 -13.14 -7.30
C ARG A 104 -1.90 -12.02 -7.02
N VAL A 105 -2.62 -11.60 -8.06
CA VAL A 105 -3.68 -10.59 -7.96
C VAL A 105 -5.04 -11.25 -8.11
N PHE A 106 -5.77 -11.30 -7.01
CA PHE A 106 -7.13 -11.83 -6.95
C PHE A 106 -8.15 -10.77 -7.33
N ARG A 107 -9.16 -11.16 -8.10
CA ARG A 107 -10.24 -10.28 -8.55
C ARG A 107 -11.49 -10.42 -7.68
N HIS A 108 -12.36 -9.40 -7.75
CA HIS A 108 -13.62 -9.37 -6.98
C HIS A 108 -14.43 -10.67 -7.04
N ASP A 109 -14.46 -11.37 -8.18
CA ASP A 109 -15.24 -12.58 -8.46
C ASP A 109 -14.71 -13.87 -7.82
N GLU A 110 -13.46 -13.89 -7.35
CA GLU A 110 -12.90 -15.01 -6.57
C GLU A 110 -12.72 -14.66 -5.09
N LEU A 111 -12.90 -13.39 -4.67
CA LEU A 111 -12.57 -12.96 -3.31
C LEU A 111 -13.37 -13.72 -2.24
N THR A 112 -12.64 -14.13 -1.22
CA THR A 112 -13.13 -14.67 0.05
C THR A 112 -12.33 -14.04 1.18
N THR A 113 -12.69 -14.36 2.42
CA THR A 113 -11.94 -13.96 3.61
C THR A 113 -10.47 -14.38 3.53
N ASP A 114 -10.16 -15.57 3.01
CA ASP A 114 -8.79 -16.07 2.88
C ASP A 114 -7.94 -15.16 2.00
N HIS A 115 -8.48 -14.67 0.89
CA HIS A 115 -7.78 -13.77 -0.02
C HIS A 115 -7.41 -12.44 0.66
N VAL A 116 -8.31 -11.89 1.47
CA VAL A 116 -8.07 -10.65 2.22
C VAL A 116 -7.06 -10.89 3.35
N LEU A 117 -7.17 -12.00 4.06
CA LEU A 117 -6.22 -12.38 5.12
C LEU A 117 -4.81 -12.64 4.55
N ALA A 118 -4.71 -13.32 3.41
CA ALA A 118 -3.45 -13.54 2.70
C ALA A 118 -2.76 -12.21 2.37
N SER A 119 -3.52 -11.26 1.82
CA SER A 119 -3.01 -9.92 1.48
C SER A 119 -2.58 -9.09 2.69
N ALA A 120 -3.03 -9.42 3.89
CA ALA A 120 -2.68 -8.75 5.15
C ALA A 120 -1.79 -9.63 6.06
N CYS A 121 -1.25 -10.73 5.53
CA CYS A 121 -0.56 -11.75 6.31
C CYS A 121 0.92 -11.38 6.49
N LEU A 122 1.23 -10.66 7.58
CA LEU A 122 2.61 -10.42 8.00
C LEU A 122 3.23 -11.71 8.57
N PRO A 123 4.33 -12.23 7.99
CA PRO A 123 4.86 -13.57 8.28
C PRO A 123 5.38 -13.76 9.71
N HIS A 124 5.67 -12.68 10.42
CA HIS A 124 6.09 -12.72 11.83
C HIS A 124 4.92 -12.73 12.81
N LEU A 125 3.69 -12.44 12.34
CA LEU A 125 2.50 -12.32 13.17
C LEU A 125 1.47 -13.43 12.88
N TYR A 126 1.36 -13.84 11.62
CA TYR A 126 0.35 -14.79 11.16
C TYR A 126 1.00 -15.94 10.41
N GLN A 127 0.41 -17.13 10.55
CA GLN A 127 0.73 -18.25 9.67
C GLN A 127 0.33 -17.92 8.23
N ALA A 128 1.04 -18.50 7.26
CA ALA A 128 0.70 -18.31 5.85
C ALA A 128 -0.73 -18.79 5.58
N VAL A 129 -1.44 -18.07 4.72
CA VAL A 129 -2.80 -18.45 4.34
C VAL A 129 -2.73 -19.37 3.12
N GLU A 130 -3.32 -20.54 3.22
CA GLU A 130 -3.40 -21.49 2.11
C GLU A 130 -4.65 -21.23 1.26
N ILE A 131 -4.45 -21.06 -0.05
CA ILE A 131 -5.50 -20.86 -1.04
C ILE A 131 -5.19 -21.78 -2.21
N ASP A 132 -6.12 -22.66 -2.57
CA ASP A 132 -5.97 -23.65 -3.65
C ASP A 132 -4.70 -24.52 -3.52
N GLY A 133 -4.28 -24.84 -2.29
CA GLY A 133 -3.10 -25.65 -2.01
C GLY A 133 -1.75 -24.90 -2.07
N GLU A 134 -1.77 -23.58 -2.25
CA GLU A 134 -0.57 -22.74 -2.22
C GLU A 134 -0.59 -21.78 -1.03
N ALA A 135 0.57 -21.55 -0.42
CA ALA A 135 0.73 -20.65 0.72
C ALA A 135 1.02 -19.21 0.28
N TYR A 136 0.38 -18.25 0.95
CA TYR A 136 0.48 -16.82 0.66
C TYR A 136 0.82 -15.96 1.89
N TRP A 137 1.60 -14.90 1.64
CA TRP A 137 1.87 -13.79 2.55
C TRP A 137 1.38 -12.46 1.97
N ASP A 138 1.53 -11.40 2.76
CA ASP A 138 1.15 -10.02 2.43
C ASP A 138 1.57 -9.61 0.99
N GLY A 139 0.67 -8.92 0.29
CA GLY A 139 0.94 -8.41 -1.07
C GLY A 139 2.04 -7.34 -1.10
N GLY A 140 2.26 -6.68 0.03
CA GLY A 140 3.36 -5.78 0.36
C GLY A 140 4.68 -6.13 -0.29
N TYR A 141 5.08 -7.39 -0.17
CA TYR A 141 6.43 -7.83 -0.54
C TYR A 141 6.70 -7.74 -2.05
N MET A 142 5.67 -7.90 -2.89
CA MET A 142 5.85 -7.99 -4.34
C MET A 142 4.88 -7.14 -5.18
N GLY A 143 3.86 -6.51 -4.58
CA GLY A 143 2.87 -5.68 -5.30
C GLY A 143 2.00 -4.82 -4.39
N ASN A 144 2.54 -3.68 -3.91
CA ASN A 144 1.84 -2.77 -3.00
C ASN A 144 1.91 -1.29 -3.43
N PRO A 145 0.87 -0.80 -4.13
CA PRO A 145 -0.15 -1.58 -4.84
C PRO A 145 0.36 -2.10 -6.19
N ALA A 146 -0.14 -3.26 -6.63
CA ALA A 146 -0.01 -3.68 -8.02
C ALA A 146 -0.84 -2.75 -8.92
N LEU A 147 -0.19 -2.02 -9.83
CA LEU A 147 -0.86 -1.03 -10.70
C LEU A 147 -1.21 -1.60 -12.07
N TRP A 148 -0.46 -2.61 -12.51
CA TRP A 148 -0.69 -3.30 -13.77
C TRP A 148 -2.15 -3.74 -14.03
N PRO A 149 -2.96 -4.19 -13.04
CA PRO A 149 -4.33 -4.61 -13.32
C PRO A 149 -5.18 -3.45 -13.86
N PHE A 150 -4.95 -2.23 -13.39
CA PHE A 150 -5.67 -1.04 -13.88
C PHE A 150 -5.27 -0.67 -15.30
N ILE A 151 -4.01 -0.91 -15.67
CA ILE A 151 -3.47 -0.58 -16.99
C ILE A 151 -3.98 -1.59 -18.02
N TYR A 152 -3.83 -2.89 -17.74
CA TYR A 152 -4.09 -3.94 -18.74
C TYR A 152 -5.54 -4.38 -18.83
N ARG A 153 -6.38 -4.11 -17.81
CA ARG A 153 -7.78 -4.62 -17.76
C ARG A 153 -8.83 -3.54 -17.99
N GLY A 154 -8.48 -2.51 -18.77
CA GLY A 154 -9.42 -1.47 -19.17
C GLY A 154 -9.81 -0.52 -18.04
N GLY A 155 -8.95 -0.34 -17.05
CA GLY A 155 -9.17 0.60 -15.95
C GLY A 155 -9.10 2.07 -16.39
N SER A 156 -9.38 2.95 -15.44
CA SER A 156 -9.23 4.40 -15.61
C SER A 156 -7.79 4.76 -15.95
N ARG A 157 -7.60 5.82 -16.73
CA ARG A 157 -6.28 6.43 -16.92
C ARG A 157 -5.79 7.15 -15.66
N ASP A 158 -6.70 7.56 -14.79
CA ASP A 158 -6.40 8.22 -13.53
C ASP A 158 -6.18 7.22 -12.40
N ILE A 159 -5.03 7.34 -11.73
CA ILE A 159 -4.64 6.55 -10.55
C ILE A 159 -4.56 7.51 -9.36
N ILE A 160 -5.40 7.31 -8.35
CA ILE A 160 -5.27 7.98 -7.05
C ILE A 160 -4.57 7.03 -6.08
N LEU A 161 -3.30 7.31 -5.81
CA LEU A 161 -2.51 6.59 -4.83
C LEU A 161 -2.74 7.18 -3.43
N VAL A 162 -3.32 6.40 -2.53
CA VAL A 162 -3.37 6.71 -1.10
C VAL A 162 -2.14 6.10 -0.44
N GLN A 163 -1.18 6.93 -0.06
CA GLN A 163 0.10 6.48 0.46
C GLN A 163 0.20 6.70 1.97
N ILE A 164 0.40 5.59 2.68
CA ILE A 164 0.50 5.56 4.14
C ILE A 164 1.96 5.42 4.59
N ASN A 165 2.76 4.60 3.89
CA ASN A 165 4.18 4.43 4.22
C ASN A 165 5.02 5.55 3.60
N PRO A 166 5.95 6.15 4.37
CA PRO A 166 6.83 7.18 3.84
C PRO A 166 7.77 6.63 2.78
N LEU A 167 8.01 7.44 1.74
CA LEU A 167 9.00 7.14 0.70
C LEU A 167 10.43 7.33 1.23
N ARG A 168 10.63 8.39 2.02
CA ARG A 168 11.93 8.80 2.54
C ARG A 168 11.86 9.01 4.05
N ARG A 169 12.94 8.63 4.74
CA ARG A 169 13.19 8.95 6.14
C ARG A 169 14.48 9.77 6.17
N GLN A 170 14.46 10.93 6.83
CA GLN A 170 15.65 11.78 6.94
C GLN A 170 16.71 11.15 7.87
N ALA A 171 16.27 10.56 8.98
CA ALA A 171 17.15 9.92 9.95
C ALA A 171 17.52 8.49 9.50
N VAL A 172 18.79 8.14 9.70
CA VAL A 172 19.28 6.75 9.54
C VAL A 172 18.81 5.93 10.73
N PRO A 173 18.14 4.77 10.53
CA PRO A 173 17.69 3.94 11.64
C PRO A 173 18.88 3.40 12.45
N ARG A 174 18.78 3.41 13.78
CA ARG A 174 19.88 2.98 14.67
C ARG A 174 19.51 1.79 15.55
N THR A 175 18.23 1.56 15.80
CA THR A 175 17.77 0.41 16.58
C THR A 175 17.32 -0.75 15.68
N ALA A 176 17.36 -1.98 16.17
CA ALA A 176 16.92 -3.16 15.41
C ALA A 176 15.47 -3.05 14.91
N ARG A 177 14.59 -2.42 15.70
CA ARG A 177 13.18 -2.18 15.32
C ARG A 177 13.05 -1.16 14.20
N GLU A 178 13.79 -0.05 14.29
CA GLU A 178 13.82 0.96 13.23
C GLU A 178 14.39 0.39 11.93
N ILE A 179 15.44 -0.44 12.02
CA ILE A 179 16.07 -1.08 10.86
C ILE A 179 15.07 -2.00 10.16
N ILE A 180 14.39 -2.89 10.89
CA ILE A 180 13.39 -3.79 10.30
C ILE A 180 12.19 -3.02 9.74
N ASN A 181 11.70 -2.02 10.47
CA ASN A 181 10.63 -1.18 9.95
C ASN A 181 11.06 -0.49 8.65
N ARG A 182 12.30 0.02 8.57
CA ARG A 182 12.82 0.64 7.35
C ARG A 182 12.99 -0.37 6.22
N MET A 183 13.45 -1.59 6.51
CA MET A 183 13.51 -2.68 5.51
C MET A 183 12.12 -2.99 4.95
N ASN A 184 11.09 -3.06 5.80
CA ASN A 184 9.71 -3.27 5.36
C ASN A 184 9.20 -2.09 4.51
N GLU A 185 9.43 -0.84 4.94
CA GLU A 185 9.09 0.35 4.16
C GLU A 185 9.76 0.34 2.77
N ILE A 186 11.05 0.01 2.69
CA ILE A 186 11.79 -0.07 1.42
C ILE A 186 11.22 -1.18 0.54
N THR A 187 10.99 -2.37 1.11
CA THR A 187 10.49 -3.54 0.37
C THR A 187 9.12 -3.24 -0.22
N PHE A 188 8.21 -2.66 0.56
CA PHE A 188 6.86 -2.31 0.10
C PHE A 188 6.89 -1.23 -0.99
N ASN A 189 7.73 -0.19 -0.83
CA ASN A 189 7.84 0.88 -1.81
C ASN A 189 8.59 0.47 -3.10
N ALA A 190 9.44 -0.56 -3.06
CA ALA A 190 10.24 -0.97 -4.22
C ALA A 190 9.35 -1.42 -5.40
N SER A 191 8.25 -2.11 -5.12
CA SER A 191 7.27 -2.50 -6.15
C SER A 191 6.63 -1.28 -6.82
N LEU A 192 6.18 -0.32 -6.02
CA LEU A 192 5.62 0.94 -6.50
C LEU A 192 6.62 1.75 -7.34
N TYR A 193 7.89 1.83 -6.94
CA TYR A 193 8.92 2.51 -7.73
C TYR A 193 9.11 1.91 -9.12
N ARG A 194 9.05 0.58 -9.24
CA ARG A 194 9.14 -0.10 -10.55
C ARG A 194 7.95 0.25 -11.45
N GLU A 195 6.74 0.21 -10.90
CA GLU A 195 5.52 0.58 -11.62
C GLU A 195 5.54 2.05 -12.05
N MET A 196 5.95 2.95 -11.16
CA MET A 196 6.13 4.38 -11.46
C MET A 196 7.16 4.62 -12.56
N ARG A 197 8.28 3.87 -12.57
CA ARG A 197 9.30 3.95 -13.63
C ARG A 197 8.72 3.52 -14.98
N ALA A 198 7.93 2.46 -15.01
CA ALA A 198 7.27 1.99 -16.24
C ALA A 198 6.27 3.04 -16.77
N ILE A 199 5.44 3.61 -15.89
CA ILE A 199 4.49 4.68 -16.25
C ILE A 199 5.23 5.90 -16.80
N ALA A 200 6.30 6.36 -16.13
CA ALA A 200 7.09 7.49 -16.58
C ALA A 200 7.76 7.22 -17.94
N PHE A 201 8.26 5.99 -18.15
CA PHE A 201 8.87 5.58 -19.41
C PHE A 201 7.88 5.60 -20.58
N VAL A 202 6.71 5.00 -20.42
CA VAL A 202 5.64 5.03 -21.45
C VAL A 202 5.17 6.45 -21.71
N GLY A 203 5.02 7.25 -20.64
CA GLY A 203 4.69 8.68 -20.74
C GLY A 203 5.65 9.43 -21.65
N ARG A 204 6.96 9.30 -21.42
CA ARG A 204 8.00 9.93 -22.24
C ARG A 204 7.99 9.47 -23.71
N LEU A 205 7.77 8.18 -23.97
CA LEU A 205 7.71 7.68 -25.35
C LEU A 205 6.50 8.25 -26.11
N LEU A 206 5.37 8.44 -25.41
CA LEU A 206 4.21 9.15 -25.95
C LEU A 206 4.51 10.63 -26.23
N ASP A 207 5.22 11.33 -25.33
CA ASP A 207 5.63 12.73 -25.56
C ASP A 207 6.56 12.87 -26.79
N GLN A 208 7.40 11.85 -27.03
CA GLN A 208 8.31 11.81 -28.17
C GLN A 208 7.64 11.36 -29.48
N GLY A 209 6.35 11.02 -29.47
CA GLY A 209 5.65 10.48 -30.64
C GLY A 209 6.13 9.10 -31.08
N LYS A 210 6.84 8.35 -30.21
CA LYS A 210 7.38 7.01 -30.52
C LYS A 210 6.37 5.88 -30.29
N LEU A 211 5.26 6.16 -29.62
CA LEU A 211 4.15 5.22 -29.40
C LEU A 211 2.87 5.83 -29.93
N ASP A 212 2.01 4.99 -30.51
CA ASP A 212 0.67 5.39 -30.93
C ASP A 212 -0.23 5.61 -29.71
N PRO A 213 -0.80 6.82 -29.51
CA PRO A 213 -1.76 7.08 -28.43
C PRO A 213 -3.05 6.26 -28.51
N GLN A 214 -3.36 5.62 -29.65
CA GLN A 214 -4.50 4.71 -29.79
C GLN A 214 -4.25 3.36 -29.07
N ASP A 215 -3.00 2.87 -29.14
CA ASP A 215 -2.60 1.60 -28.55
C ASP A 215 -2.09 1.75 -27.11
N TYR A 216 -1.53 2.92 -26.78
CA TYR A 216 -0.90 3.20 -25.48
C TYR A 216 -1.57 4.36 -24.75
N LYS A 217 -2.04 4.07 -23.53
CA LYS A 217 -2.71 5.07 -22.69
C LYS A 217 -1.70 5.82 -21.81
N ARG A 218 -1.73 7.16 -21.84
CA ARG A 218 -1.08 7.98 -20.82
C ARG A 218 -1.80 7.84 -19.49
N MET A 219 -1.09 7.34 -18.48
CA MET A 219 -1.58 7.28 -17.10
C MET A 219 -1.39 8.62 -16.40
N LEU A 220 -2.42 9.08 -15.70
CA LEU A 220 -2.42 10.27 -14.87
C LEU A 220 -2.34 9.82 -13.41
N VAL A 221 -1.30 10.28 -12.70
CA VAL A 221 -1.04 9.83 -11.33
C VAL A 221 -1.33 10.96 -10.36
N HIS A 222 -2.02 10.59 -9.29
CA HIS A 222 -2.36 11.46 -8.18
C HIS A 222 -1.94 10.81 -6.87
N ARG A 223 -1.57 11.62 -5.89
CA ARG A 223 -1.07 11.14 -4.60
C ARG A 223 -1.75 11.88 -3.46
N ILE A 224 -2.38 11.11 -2.57
CA ILE A 224 -2.82 11.57 -1.25
C ILE A 224 -1.84 10.99 -0.24
N SER A 225 -1.08 11.86 0.42
CA SER A 225 -0.06 11.48 1.40
C SER A 225 -0.52 11.80 2.81
N GLY A 226 -0.15 10.95 3.77
CA GLY A 226 -0.29 11.23 5.20
C GLY A 226 0.86 12.05 5.81
N GLU A 227 1.82 12.48 4.99
CA GLU A 227 2.96 13.31 5.42
C GLU A 227 2.49 14.73 5.86
N PRO A 228 3.15 15.35 6.86
CA PRO A 228 4.25 14.84 7.70
C PRO A 228 3.81 14.05 8.96
N GLU A 229 2.51 14.01 9.27
CA GLU A 229 2.00 13.46 10.55
C GLU A 229 2.23 11.95 10.65
N MET A 230 2.06 11.21 9.55
CA MET A 230 2.38 9.78 9.49
C MET A 230 3.88 9.50 9.68
N ASP A 231 4.76 10.44 9.27
CA ASP A 231 6.21 10.29 9.42
C ASP A 231 6.64 10.44 10.88
N ALA A 232 5.90 11.23 11.66
CA ALA A 232 6.17 11.41 13.08
C ALA A 232 5.82 10.17 13.93
N LEU A 233 5.04 9.23 13.38
CA LEU A 233 4.65 8.02 14.10
C LEU A 233 5.80 7.01 14.18
N SER A 234 6.02 6.48 15.38
CA SER A 234 6.96 5.39 15.63
C SER A 234 6.51 4.07 14.98
N ALA A 235 7.46 3.18 14.68
CA ALA A 235 7.16 1.87 14.10
C ALA A 235 6.19 1.03 14.95
N SER A 236 6.29 1.13 16.28
CA SER A 236 5.43 0.36 17.20
C SER A 236 3.98 0.82 17.21
N SER A 237 3.68 2.04 16.75
CA SER A 237 2.29 2.53 16.60
C SER A 237 1.47 1.69 15.62
N LYS A 238 2.10 0.94 14.70
CA LYS A 238 1.42 0.05 13.74
C LYS A 238 0.66 -1.09 14.42
N LEU A 239 1.03 -1.43 15.65
CA LEU A 239 0.39 -2.46 16.47
C LEU A 239 -0.58 -1.86 17.50
N ASN A 240 -0.73 -0.54 17.51
CA ASN A 240 -1.69 0.16 18.36
C ASN A 240 -3.07 0.16 17.68
N ALA A 241 -4.05 -0.48 18.31
CA ALA A 241 -5.44 -0.52 17.87
C ALA A 241 -6.40 0.14 18.88
N GLU A 242 -5.90 1.03 19.75
CA GLU A 242 -6.74 1.84 20.63
C GLU A 242 -7.77 2.63 19.79
N TRP A 243 -9.04 2.63 20.21
CA TRP A 243 -10.13 3.27 19.48
C TRP A 243 -9.87 4.77 19.20
N ASP A 244 -9.31 5.48 20.17
CA ASP A 244 -8.97 6.90 20.03
C ASP A 244 -7.89 7.12 18.97
N PHE A 245 -6.91 6.21 18.87
CA PHE A 245 -5.89 6.26 17.83
C PHE A 245 -6.49 5.99 16.44
N LEU A 246 -7.37 5.00 16.32
CA LEU A 246 -8.07 4.71 15.06
C LEU A 246 -8.96 5.89 14.62
N CYS A 247 -9.63 6.57 15.56
CA CYS A 247 -10.39 7.77 15.27
C CYS A 247 -9.50 8.92 14.78
N TRP A 248 -8.35 9.12 15.45
CA TRP A 248 -7.38 10.12 15.02
C TRP A 248 -6.86 9.84 13.60
N LEU A 249 -6.48 8.59 13.29
CA LEU A 249 -6.06 8.18 11.93
C LEU A 249 -7.15 8.41 10.88
N ARG A 250 -8.40 8.06 11.19
CA ARG A 250 -9.56 8.29 10.32
C ARG A 250 -9.73 9.77 10.01
N ASP A 251 -9.66 10.62 11.03
CA ASP A 251 -9.90 12.05 10.90
C ASP A 251 -8.74 12.73 10.15
N LEU A 252 -7.49 12.33 10.40
CA LEU A 252 -6.33 12.72 9.59
C LEU A 252 -6.51 12.33 8.12
N GLY A 253 -6.92 11.10 7.83
CA GLY A 253 -7.16 10.65 6.45
C GLY A 253 -8.24 11.48 5.73
N ARG A 254 -9.30 11.87 6.46
CA ARG A 254 -10.36 12.76 5.93
C ARG A 254 -9.86 14.16 5.68
N GLU A 255 -9.04 14.70 6.57
CA GLU A 255 -8.42 16.01 6.41
C GLU A 255 -7.50 16.03 5.19
N LYS A 256 -6.57 15.07 5.07
CA LYS A 256 -5.65 14.95 3.93
C LYS A 256 -6.39 14.76 2.60
N ALA A 257 -7.41 13.92 2.58
CA ALA A 257 -8.22 13.72 1.38
C ALA A 257 -9.01 14.98 1.00
N ARG A 258 -9.53 15.74 1.97
CA ARG A 258 -10.22 17.01 1.72
C ARG A 258 -9.27 18.06 1.16
N GLY A 259 -8.12 18.25 1.81
CA GLY A 259 -7.09 19.19 1.32
C GLY A 259 -6.64 18.86 -0.11
N TRP A 260 -6.48 17.56 -0.41
CA TRP A 260 -6.18 17.14 -1.78
C TRP A 260 -7.33 17.43 -2.76
N LEU A 261 -8.58 17.16 -2.39
CA LEU A 261 -9.73 17.47 -3.25
C LEU A 261 -9.84 18.97 -3.53
N ASP A 262 -9.68 19.81 -2.51
CA ASP A 262 -9.77 21.27 -2.64
C ASP A 262 -8.66 21.80 -3.58
N ALA A 263 -7.46 21.22 -3.49
CA ALA A 263 -6.31 21.63 -4.30
C ALA A 263 -6.31 21.04 -5.73
N HIS A 264 -6.83 19.82 -5.92
CA HIS A 264 -6.49 19.02 -7.10
C HIS A 264 -7.66 18.29 -7.77
N ALA A 265 -8.89 18.37 -7.26
CA ALA A 265 -10.03 17.67 -7.88
C ALA A 265 -10.24 18.05 -9.36
N HIS A 266 -9.89 19.29 -9.74
CA HIS A 266 -10.01 19.78 -11.12
C HIS A 266 -9.00 19.18 -12.10
N ALA A 267 -7.90 18.58 -11.60
CA ALA A 267 -6.86 17.96 -12.41
C ALA A 267 -7.19 16.51 -12.79
N VAL A 268 -8.12 15.87 -12.07
CA VAL A 268 -8.55 14.49 -12.37
C VAL A 268 -9.13 14.41 -13.77
N GLY A 269 -8.61 13.46 -14.55
CA GLY A 269 -8.95 13.30 -15.95
C GLY A 269 -8.33 14.34 -16.85
N ARG A 270 -7.36 15.14 -16.39
CA ARG A 270 -6.67 16.16 -17.21
C ARG A 270 -5.16 16.03 -17.12
N GLU A 271 -4.62 16.01 -15.92
CA GLU A 271 -3.18 15.99 -15.68
C GLU A 271 -2.81 15.32 -14.34
N SER A 272 -1.60 14.80 -14.25
CA SER A 272 -1.06 14.24 -13.00
C SER A 272 -0.88 15.33 -11.95
N THR A 273 -1.17 15.03 -10.69
CA THR A 273 -0.94 15.97 -9.57
C THR A 273 0.35 15.68 -8.81
N VAL A 274 1.13 14.71 -9.30
CA VAL A 274 2.46 14.37 -8.78
C VAL A 274 3.42 14.20 -9.94
N ASP A 275 4.61 14.78 -9.79
CA ASP A 275 5.72 14.54 -10.70
C ASP A 275 6.39 13.22 -10.30
N ILE A 276 6.31 12.23 -11.20
CA ILE A 276 6.80 10.88 -10.93
C ILE A 276 8.32 10.85 -10.77
N GLY A 277 9.04 11.64 -11.59
CA GLY A 277 10.50 11.66 -11.60
C GLY A 277 11.08 12.14 -10.27
N THR A 278 10.65 13.32 -9.83
CA THR A 278 11.11 13.94 -8.58
C THR A 278 10.64 13.17 -7.34
N THR A 279 9.40 12.69 -7.34
CA THR A 279 8.79 12.05 -6.17
C THR A 279 9.29 10.61 -5.97
N PHE A 280 9.30 9.80 -7.03
CA PHE A 280 9.54 8.35 -6.91
C PHE A 280 10.90 7.90 -7.46
N LEU A 281 11.44 8.56 -8.49
CA LEU A 281 12.66 8.08 -9.18
C LEU A 281 13.93 8.81 -8.73
N GLY A 282 13.80 10.00 -8.15
CA GLY A 282 14.93 10.86 -7.80
C GLY A 282 15.55 11.51 -9.04
N ALA A 283 16.24 12.64 -8.84
CA ALA A 283 16.75 13.49 -9.92
C ALA A 283 17.79 12.81 -10.85
N ALA A 284 18.37 11.68 -10.45
CA ALA A 284 19.39 10.97 -11.25
C ALA A 284 18.79 10.06 -12.34
N ASP A 285 17.54 9.59 -12.16
CA ASP A 285 16.90 8.59 -13.03
C ASP A 285 15.91 9.19 -14.03
N SER A 286 15.53 10.46 -13.87
CA SER A 286 14.66 11.15 -14.84
C SER A 286 15.33 11.32 -16.21
N ASP A 287 16.66 11.45 -16.23
CA ASP A 287 17.48 11.71 -17.42
C ASP A 287 18.27 10.48 -17.91
N ALA A 288 18.23 9.36 -17.17
CA ALA A 288 18.98 8.15 -17.48
C ALA A 288 18.27 7.29 -18.55
N VAL A 289 18.09 7.84 -19.75
CA VAL A 289 17.90 7.01 -20.94
C VAL A 289 19.27 6.49 -21.36
N PRO A 290 19.51 5.17 -21.38
CA PRO A 290 20.76 4.63 -21.87
C PRO A 290 21.04 5.12 -23.30
N PRO A 291 22.30 5.45 -23.65
CA PRO A 291 22.63 6.03 -24.96
C PRO A 291 22.08 5.25 -26.16
N TRP A 292 22.00 3.92 -26.06
CA TRP A 292 21.49 3.03 -27.13
C TRP A 292 19.96 3.03 -27.31
N LEU A 293 19.20 3.74 -26.46
CA LEU A 293 17.77 4.01 -26.66
C LEU A 293 17.51 5.42 -27.22
N ARG A 294 18.56 6.22 -27.39
CA ARG A 294 18.49 7.52 -28.08
C ARG A 294 18.41 7.21 -29.57
N ASP A 295 17.43 7.80 -30.23
CA ASP A 295 17.19 7.57 -31.64
C ASP A 295 18.31 8.22 -32.46
N GLU A 296 19.30 7.44 -32.88
CA GLU A 296 20.39 7.91 -33.74
C GLU A 296 19.96 8.04 -35.22
N THR A 297 18.70 7.80 -35.56
CA THR A 297 18.27 7.81 -36.98
C THR A 297 17.69 9.14 -37.48
N ALA A 298 17.62 10.19 -36.66
CA ALA A 298 17.05 11.48 -37.05
C ALA A 298 18.05 12.53 -37.59
N GLY A 299 19.27 12.14 -37.99
CA GLY A 299 20.25 13.12 -38.46
C GLY A 299 21.34 12.56 -39.37
N THR A 300 21.02 12.28 -40.64
CA THR A 300 21.91 12.49 -41.81
C THR A 300 21.24 11.99 -43.09
N ARG A 301 20.42 12.84 -43.71
CA ARG A 301 20.26 12.86 -45.18
C ARG A 301 20.24 14.30 -45.64
N GLU A 302 21.39 14.96 -45.52
CA GLU A 302 21.67 16.15 -46.32
C GLU A 302 22.09 15.69 -47.72
N THR A 303 21.26 16.09 -48.67
CA THR A 303 21.47 16.21 -50.10
C THR A 303 22.90 16.59 -50.47
N THR A 304 23.57 15.73 -51.24
CA THR A 304 24.60 16.15 -52.19
C THR A 304 24.27 15.57 -53.56
N ALA A 305 23.89 16.43 -54.50
CA ALA A 305 24.05 16.21 -55.93
C ALA A 305 24.50 17.54 -56.54
N PRO A 306 25.57 17.56 -57.35
CA PRO A 306 25.95 18.73 -58.14
C PRO A 306 24.98 18.95 -59.33
#